data_AF-A0A1A8DCB4-F1
#
_entry.id   AF-A0A1A8DCB4-F1
#
_cell.length_a   1.000
_cell.length_b   1.000
_cell.length_c   1.000
_cell.angle_alpha   90.00
_cell.angle_beta   90.00
_cell.angle_gamma   90.00
#
_symmetry.space_group_name_H-M   'P 1'
#
loop_
_entity.id
_entity.type
_entity.pdbx_description
1 polymer ?
#
loop_
_entity_poly.entity_id
_entity_poly.type
_entity_poly.pdbx_seq_one_letter_code
_entity_poly.pdbx_strand_id
1 'polypeptide(L)'
;KPEAEVNWFHNGSAISESSEKYIFTNMSGVLSITILDCQEDDSGTYRCVCSNSKGEASDYATLEVSGCGYTTFSSYRRDEEVPKTFVPQVNRIDHYHTTHFKTGYTSQTH
;
A
#
# COMPACT_ATOMS: atom_id res chain seq x y z
N LYS A 1 -25.51 13.93 -20.06
CA LYS A 1 -24.13 13.35 -20.09
C LYS A 1 -24.31 11.88 -20.43
N PRO A 2 -23.59 11.31 -21.42
CA PRO A 2 -23.71 9.88 -21.68
C PRO A 2 -23.23 9.11 -20.44
N GLU A 3 -24.03 8.14 -20.02
CA GLU A 3 -23.62 7.17 -19.01
C GLU A 3 -22.49 6.34 -19.61
N ALA A 4 -21.38 6.22 -18.90
CA ALA A 4 -20.24 5.45 -19.34
C ALA A 4 -20.24 4.12 -18.57
N GLU A 5 -20.08 3.03 -19.31
CA GLU A 5 -19.87 1.71 -18.74
C GLU A 5 -18.41 1.58 -18.33
N VAL A 6 -18.15 1.05 -17.13
CA VAL A 6 -16.81 0.92 -16.57
C VAL A 6 -16.48 -0.55 -16.41
N ASN A 7 -15.44 -1.01 -17.12
CA ASN A 7 -14.92 -2.37 -17.03
C ASN A 7 -13.53 -2.35 -16.37
N TRP A 8 -13.28 -3.27 -15.44
CA TRP A 8 -12.01 -3.40 -14.73
C TRP A 8 -11.27 -4.67 -15.14
N PHE A 9 -9.94 -4.59 -15.20
CA PHE A 9 -9.07 -5.69 -15.60
C PHE A 9 -7.89 -5.81 -14.65
N HIS A 10 -7.46 -7.04 -14.36
CA HIS A 10 -6.22 -7.37 -13.68
C HIS A 10 -5.37 -8.25 -14.61
N ASN A 11 -4.15 -7.81 -14.92
CA ASN A 11 -3.24 -8.51 -15.84
C ASN A 11 -3.89 -8.88 -17.19
N GLY A 12 -4.76 -8.00 -17.70
CA GLY A 12 -5.49 -8.19 -18.95
C GLY A 12 -6.74 -9.07 -18.85
N SER A 13 -7.02 -9.68 -17.69
CA SER A 13 -8.23 -10.47 -17.45
C SER A 13 -9.32 -9.60 -16.82
N ALA A 14 -10.56 -9.74 -17.30
CA ALA A 14 -11.70 -8.99 -16.76
C ALA A 14 -11.97 -9.38 -15.32
N ILE A 15 -12.15 -8.39 -14.45
CA ILE A 15 -12.52 -8.59 -13.05
C ILE A 15 -14.05 -8.67 -12.97
N SER A 16 -14.56 -9.73 -12.34
CA SER A 16 -16.00 -9.86 -12.13
C SER A 16 -16.52 -8.84 -11.12
N GLU A 17 -17.60 -8.14 -11.45
CA GLU A 17 -18.35 -7.27 -10.53
C GLU A 17 -18.95 -8.05 -9.35
N SER A 18 -19.15 -9.36 -9.50
CA SER A 18 -19.69 -10.22 -8.45
C SER A 18 -18.63 -10.71 -7.44
N SER A 19 -17.36 -10.33 -7.62
CA SER A 19 -16.28 -10.77 -6.75
C SER A 19 -16.35 -10.06 -5.40
N GLU A 20 -16.37 -10.81 -4.31
CA GLU A 20 -16.33 -10.25 -2.95
C GLU A 20 -14.96 -9.63 -2.61
N LYS A 21 -13.92 -9.88 -3.41
CA LYS A 21 -12.58 -9.35 -3.21
C LYS A 21 -12.42 -7.88 -3.59
N TYR A 22 -13.27 -7.38 -4.49
CA TYR A 22 -13.12 -6.04 -5.05
C TYR A 22 -14.33 -5.18 -4.70
N ILE A 23 -14.08 -3.95 -4.24
CA ILE A 23 -15.11 -2.94 -4.04
C ILE A 23 -14.89 -1.83 -5.07
N PHE A 24 -15.88 -1.57 -5.90
CA PHE A 24 -15.84 -0.53 -6.92
C PHE A 24 -16.65 0.69 -6.47
N THR A 25 -16.11 1.89 -6.69
CA THR A 25 -16.83 3.14 -6.43
C THR A 25 -16.66 4.11 -7.60
N ASN A 26 -17.71 4.87 -7.87
CA ASN A 26 -17.71 5.97 -8.83
C ASN A 26 -18.30 7.21 -8.16
N MET A 27 -17.43 8.06 -7.63
CA MET A 27 -17.83 9.26 -6.90
C MET A 27 -17.42 10.49 -7.69
N SER A 28 -18.42 11.21 -8.23
CA SER A 28 -18.21 12.46 -8.98
C SER A 28 -17.23 12.34 -10.16
N GLY A 29 -17.18 11.17 -10.80
CA GLY A 29 -16.27 10.90 -11.92
C GLY A 29 -14.89 10.40 -11.52
N VAL A 30 -14.63 10.18 -10.23
CA VAL A 30 -13.46 9.46 -9.75
C VAL A 30 -13.84 8.00 -9.58
N LEU A 31 -13.14 7.14 -10.34
CA LEU A 31 -13.28 5.70 -10.27
C LEU A 31 -12.22 5.14 -9.32
N SER A 32 -12.65 4.34 -8.35
CA SER A 32 -11.74 3.67 -7.42
C SER A 32 -12.09 2.20 -7.31
N ILE A 33 -11.05 1.36 -7.30
CA ILE A 33 -11.11 -0.05 -6.95
C ILE A 33 -10.37 -0.26 -5.62
N THR A 34 -11.02 -0.93 -4.68
CA THR A 34 -10.40 -1.36 -3.42
C THR A 34 -10.27 -2.88 -3.45
N ILE A 35 -9.08 -3.38 -3.17
CA ILE A 35 -8.78 -4.81 -3.12
C ILE A 35 -8.77 -5.23 -1.64
N LEU A 36 -9.63 -6.17 -1.28
CA LEU A 36 -9.72 -6.71 0.07
C LEU A 36 -8.73 -7.85 0.26
N ASP A 37 -8.15 -7.92 1.46
CA ASP A 37 -7.20 -8.96 1.87
C ASP A 37 -6.12 -9.22 0.82
N CYS A 38 -5.35 -8.17 0.48
CA CYS A 38 -4.32 -8.24 -0.56
C CYS A 38 -3.29 -9.35 -0.28
N GLN A 39 -3.09 -10.21 -1.27
CA GLN A 39 -2.09 -11.28 -1.29
C GLN A 39 -1.08 -11.03 -2.42
N GLU A 40 0.02 -11.79 -2.45
CA GLU A 40 1.06 -11.67 -3.48
C GLU A 40 0.49 -11.80 -4.91
N ASP A 41 -0.49 -12.67 -5.11
CA ASP A 41 -1.19 -12.90 -6.38
C ASP A 41 -2.00 -11.69 -6.88
N ASP A 42 -2.29 -10.71 -6.00
CA ASP A 42 -2.92 -9.44 -6.40
C ASP A 42 -1.94 -8.48 -7.06
N SER A 43 -0.64 -8.76 -7.00
CA SER A 43 0.35 -7.98 -7.74
C SER A 43 0.06 -8.00 -9.24
N GLY A 44 0.30 -6.89 -9.89
CA GLY A 44 0.09 -6.76 -11.32
C GLY A 44 -0.54 -5.44 -11.73
N THR A 45 -0.93 -5.36 -13.00
CA THR A 45 -1.50 -4.15 -13.58
C THR A 45 -3.03 -4.21 -13.54
N TYR A 46 -3.61 -3.23 -12.87
CA TYR A 46 -5.04 -2.96 -12.88
C TYR A 46 -5.35 -1.88 -13.91
N ARG A 47 -6.38 -2.10 -14.72
CA ARG A 47 -6.82 -1.15 -15.76
C ARG A 47 -8.32 -0.93 -15.67
N CYS A 48 -8.76 0.31 -15.74
CA CYS A 48 -10.15 0.66 -15.97
C CYS A 48 -10.36 1.08 -17.42
N VAL A 49 -11.51 0.71 -17.99
CA VAL A 49 -11.93 1.10 -19.33
C VAL A 49 -13.34 1.67 -19.22
N CYS A 50 -13.47 2.94 -19.59
CA CYS A 50 -14.72 3.70 -19.58
C CYS A 50 -15.19 3.87 -21.01
N SER A 51 -16.30 3.25 -21.38
CA SER A 51 -16.84 3.32 -22.74
C SER A 51 -18.22 3.98 -22.77
N ASN A 52 -18.49 4.78 -23.80
CA ASN A 52 -19.81 5.31 -24.09
C ASN A 52 -20.03 5.45 -25.60
N SER A 53 -21.20 5.93 -26.02
CA SER A 53 -21.55 6.08 -27.44
C SER A 53 -20.67 7.03 -28.26
N LYS A 54 -19.75 7.77 -27.62
CA LYS A 54 -18.82 8.71 -28.27
C LYS A 54 -17.38 8.18 -28.32
N GLY A 55 -17.05 7.15 -27.55
CA GLY A 55 -15.72 6.57 -27.54
C GLY A 55 -15.37 5.92 -26.22
N GLU A 56 -14.08 5.67 -26.05
CA GLU A 56 -13.50 4.96 -24.92
C GLU A 56 -12.33 5.75 -24.34
N ALA A 57 -12.19 5.70 -23.02
CA ALA A 57 -11.01 6.16 -22.30
C ALA A 57 -10.57 5.05 -21.33
N SER A 58 -9.28 4.98 -21.05
CA SER A 58 -8.76 3.98 -20.10
C SER A 58 -7.58 4.52 -19.32
N ASP A 59 -7.41 4.03 -18.10
CA ASP A 59 -6.26 4.34 -17.24
C ASP A 59 -5.78 3.08 -16.52
N TYR A 60 -4.53 3.08 -16.05
CA TYR A 60 -3.92 1.90 -15.43
C TYR A 60 -2.99 2.25 -14.25
N ALA A 61 -2.86 1.30 -13.33
CA ALA A 61 -1.94 1.34 -12.20
C ALA A 61 -1.35 -0.04 -11.94
N THR A 62 -0.11 -0.10 -11.45
CA THR A 62 0.54 -1.36 -11.08
C THR A 62 0.64 -1.46 -9.57
N LEU A 63 0.19 -2.59 -9.01
CA LEU A 63 0.31 -2.95 -7.62
C LEU A 63 1.43 -3.97 -7.44
N GLU A 64 2.27 -3.78 -6.43
CA GLU A 64 3.26 -4.76 -5.99
C GLU A 64 2.96 -5.09 -4.53
N VAL A 65 2.63 -6.36 -4.25
CA VAL A 65 2.37 -6.87 -2.91
C VAL A 65 3.55 -7.74 -2.51
N SER A 66 4.40 -7.24 -1.62
CA SER A 66 5.48 -8.02 -1.06
C SER A 66 4.96 -8.85 0.11
N GLY A 67 5.14 -10.17 0.07
CA GLY A 67 4.93 -11.03 1.23
C GLY A 67 5.81 -10.61 2.41
N CYS A 68 5.49 -11.12 3.60
CA CYS A 68 6.29 -10.92 4.81
C CYS A 68 7.63 -11.67 4.72
N GLY A 69 8.51 -11.21 3.84
CA GLY A 69 9.91 -11.05 4.16
C GLY A 69 10.12 -9.56 4.28
N TYR A 70 10.25 -9.05 5.52
CA TYR A 70 10.98 -7.79 5.71
C TYR A 70 12.41 -8.03 5.23
N THR A 71 12.65 -8.06 3.90
CA THR A 71 13.98 -7.77 3.40
C THR A 71 14.15 -6.32 3.77
N THR A 72 14.92 -6.16 4.84
CA THR A 72 15.26 -4.88 5.40
C THR A 72 15.73 -4.06 4.21
N PHE A 73 14.95 -3.06 3.81
CA PHE A 73 15.42 -2.08 2.83
C PHE A 73 16.44 -1.20 3.57
N SER A 74 17.53 -1.81 4.04
CA SER A 74 18.77 -1.08 4.18
C SER A 74 19.07 -0.64 2.76
N SER A 75 18.78 0.62 2.47
CA SER A 75 19.26 1.31 1.29
C SER A 75 20.76 1.04 1.19
N TYR A 76 21.12 0.04 0.39
CA TYR A 76 22.50 -0.33 0.12
C TYR A 76 23.05 0.77 -0.78
N ARG A 77 23.59 1.83 -0.17
CA ARG A 77 24.65 2.60 -0.82
C ARG A 77 25.70 1.56 -1.20
N ARG A 78 25.92 1.37 -2.52
CA ARG A 78 26.94 0.47 -3.01
C ARG A 78 28.28 0.92 -2.43
N ASP A 79 29.06 -0.07 -2.01
CA ASP A 79 30.41 0.01 -1.44
C ASP A 79 30.50 0.15 0.09
N GLU A 80 30.17 -0.92 0.82
CA GLU A 80 31.06 -1.43 1.90
C GLU A 80 30.70 -2.88 2.27
N GLU A 81 31.68 -3.79 2.26
CA GLU A 81 31.50 -5.20 2.63
C GLU A 81 31.07 -5.31 4.10
N VAL A 82 29.95 -5.96 4.39
CA VAL A 82 29.45 -6.15 5.76
C VAL A 82 30.25 -7.27 6.45
N PRO A 83 31.05 -7.01 7.50
CA PRO A 83 31.70 -8.09 8.25
C PRO A 83 30.65 -8.88 9.04
N LYS A 84 30.76 -10.22 8.99
CA LYS A 84 29.80 -11.16 9.59
C LYS A 84 29.65 -10.95 11.10
N THR A 85 28.40 -11.10 11.52
CA THR A 85 27.82 -10.95 12.86
C THR A 85 28.49 -11.78 13.96
N PHE A 86 28.71 -11.16 15.12
CA PHE A 86 28.82 -11.83 16.41
C PHE A 86 27.86 -11.14 17.39
N VAL A 87 26.89 -11.88 17.94
CA VAL A 87 25.92 -11.35 18.92
C VAL A 87 26.38 -11.78 20.32
N PRO A 88 26.93 -10.88 21.16
CA PRO A 88 27.18 -11.22 22.56
C PRO A 88 25.86 -11.15 23.34
N GLN A 89 25.60 -12.17 24.15
CA GLN A 89 24.43 -12.22 25.04
C GLN A 89 24.46 -11.04 26.03
N VAL A 90 23.39 -10.25 26.04
CA VAL A 90 23.26 -9.04 26.88
C VAL A 90 23.19 -9.44 28.35
N ASN A 91 24.29 -9.26 29.07
CA ASN A 91 24.33 -9.29 30.53
C ASN A 91 24.62 -7.88 31.06
N ARG A 92 23.54 -7.27 31.61
CA ARG A 92 23.45 -6.21 32.64
C ARG A 92 24.47 -5.04 32.65
N ILE A 93 23.87 -3.87 32.92
CA ILE A 93 24.41 -2.59 33.44
C ILE A 93 24.91 -1.63 32.35
N ASP A 94 24.15 -0.55 32.15
CA ASP A 94 24.55 0.84 31.81
C ASP A 94 23.27 1.59 31.38
N HIS A 95 22.41 2.05 32.30
CA HIS A 95 22.45 3.43 32.82
C HIS A 95 23.36 4.34 31.99
N TYR A 96 22.79 5.19 31.13
CA TYR A 96 22.80 6.66 31.25
C TYR A 96 22.10 7.26 30.02
N HIS A 97 21.24 8.25 30.27
CA HIS A 97 20.50 9.10 29.34
C HIS A 97 19.12 8.62 28.84
N THR A 98 18.17 8.62 29.80
CA THR A 98 16.75 8.87 29.54
C THR A 98 16.56 10.32 29.09
N THR A 99 16.14 10.57 27.85
CA THR A 99 15.53 11.85 27.46
C THR A 99 14.02 11.75 27.66
N HIS A 100 13.53 12.46 28.68
CA HIS A 100 12.13 12.50 29.09
C HIS A 100 11.24 13.18 28.04
N PHE A 101 10.14 12.53 27.67
CA PHE A 101 8.95 13.20 27.13
C PHE A 101 8.02 13.51 28.31
N LYS A 102 7.76 14.80 28.58
CA LYS A 102 6.77 15.22 29.58
C LYS A 102 5.60 15.90 28.89
N THR A 103 4.51 15.16 28.72
CA THR A 103 3.16 15.70 28.55
C THR A 103 2.54 15.90 29.92
N GLY A 104 1.92 17.06 30.16
CA GLY A 104 1.23 17.35 31.41
C GLY A 104 0.43 18.65 31.30
N TYR A 105 -0.85 18.51 30.99
CA TYR A 105 -1.87 19.55 30.90
C TYR A 105 -2.17 20.20 32.26
N THR A 106 -2.47 21.49 32.27
CA THR A 106 -3.47 22.07 33.18
C THR A 106 -4.28 23.14 32.44
N SER A 107 -5.59 23.07 32.56
CA SER A 107 -6.50 24.19 32.33
C SER A 107 -7.37 24.28 33.57
N GLN A 108 -7.38 25.43 34.24
CA GLN A 108 -8.33 25.74 35.30
C GLN A 108 -8.98 27.08 34.95
N THR A 109 -10.30 27.03 34.81
CA THR A 109 -11.24 28.09 34.48
C THR A 109 -11.49 29.00 35.68
N HIS A 110 -12.00 30.20 35.42
CA HIS A 110 -12.84 30.94 36.34
C HIS A 110 -14.28 30.96 35.80
#